data_AF-A0A8H6W6Z7-F1
#
_entry.id   AF-A0A8H6W6Z7-F1
#
_cell.length_a   1.000
_cell.length_b   1.000
_cell.length_c   1.000
_cell.angle_alpha   90.00
_cell.angle_beta   90.00
_cell.angle_gamma   90.00
#
_symmetry.space_group_name_H-M   'P 1'
#
loop_
_entity.id
_entity.type
_entity.pdbx_description
1 polymer ?
#
loop_
_entity_poly.entity_id
_entity_poly.type
_entity_poly.pdbx_seq_one_letter_code
_entity_poly.pdbx_strand_id
1 'polypeptide(L)'
;MKSFSKRKWYKSPSNCLFLQSTNDTTFYNPTNKQIMSGANDNKDPVRVAAGLKGTLARDNVSDEAKARAEERLNEMGYSAEDRASDSTRDAPANEDAASKHEHHVAGGYKATLKNPNVSEEAKQNAREKLDEI
;
A
#
# COMPACT_ATOMS: atom_id res chain seq x y z
N MET A 1 18.24 22.61 -34.66
CA MET A 1 18.28 23.72 -33.68
C MET A 1 17.06 23.57 -32.77
N LYS A 2 17.23 23.19 -31.50
CA LYS A 2 16.11 23.06 -30.55
C LYS A 2 16.07 24.33 -29.68
N SER A 3 15.04 25.14 -29.90
CA SER A 3 14.78 26.41 -29.24
C SER A 3 14.51 26.21 -27.75
N PHE A 4 15.37 26.74 -26.88
CA PHE A 4 15.12 26.75 -25.43
C PHE A 4 14.23 27.95 -25.08
N SER A 5 12.97 27.65 -24.77
CA SER A 5 11.99 28.63 -24.29
C SER A 5 12.47 29.28 -22.99
N LYS A 6 12.32 30.60 -22.91
CA LYS A 6 12.86 31.47 -21.85
C LYS A 6 12.24 31.11 -20.50
N ARG A 7 13.00 30.42 -19.65
CA ARG A 7 12.66 30.18 -18.23
C ARG A 7 12.64 31.52 -17.48
N LYS A 8 11.45 32.01 -17.13
CA LYS A 8 11.30 33.18 -16.26
C LYS A 8 11.51 32.75 -14.80
N TRP A 9 12.53 33.33 -14.17
CA TRP A 9 12.77 33.20 -12.75
C TRP A 9 12.07 34.33 -12.02
N TYR A 10 11.30 34.03 -10.97
CA TYR A 10 10.69 35.02 -10.08
C TYR A 10 11.34 34.92 -8.71
N LYS A 11 11.80 36.06 -8.18
CA LYS A 11 12.48 36.17 -6.89
C LYS A 11 11.48 36.62 -5.83
N SER A 12 11.18 35.76 -4.86
CA SER A 12 10.38 36.11 -3.67
C SER A 12 11.27 36.81 -2.62
N PRO A 13 10.73 37.73 -1.79
CA PRO A 13 11.48 38.41 -0.72
C PRO A 13 12.14 37.46 0.30
N SER A 14 11.75 36.19 0.35
CA SER A 14 12.33 35.16 1.23
C SER A 14 13.43 34.31 0.56
N ASN A 15 14.06 34.77 -0.53
CA ASN A 15 15.16 34.07 -1.22
C ASN A 15 14.85 32.62 -1.68
N CYS A 16 13.58 32.23 -1.77
CA CYS A 16 13.15 31.00 -2.42
C CYS A 16 12.85 31.26 -3.90
N LEU A 17 13.53 30.56 -4.80
CA LEU A 17 13.18 30.49 -6.22
C LEU A 17 12.13 29.40 -6.39
N PHE A 18 10.92 29.79 -6.79
CA PHE A 18 9.83 28.87 -7.06
C PHE A 18 9.74 28.59 -8.57
N LEU A 19 9.78 27.32 -8.96
CA LEU A 19 9.54 26.89 -10.33
C LEU A 19 8.05 26.56 -10.45
N GLN A 20 7.28 27.34 -11.20
CA GLN A 20 5.89 26.99 -11.55
C GLN A 20 5.91 25.91 -12.65
N SER A 21 6.14 24.67 -12.26
CA SER A 21 5.77 23.50 -13.05
C SER A 21 5.06 22.53 -12.11
N THR A 22 3.77 22.34 -12.36
CA THR A 22 2.85 21.58 -11.51
C THR A 22 3.09 20.09 -11.68
N ASN A 23 4.10 19.51 -11.01
CA ASN A 23 4.05 18.17 -10.36
C ASN A 23 5.43 17.62 -9.96
N ASP A 24 6.54 18.26 -10.33
CA ASP A 24 7.85 17.80 -9.87
C ASP A 24 8.14 18.31 -8.46
N THR A 25 7.86 17.47 -7.46
CA THR A 25 8.23 17.67 -6.04
C THR A 25 9.74 17.47 -5.83
N THR A 26 10.56 18.06 -6.70
CA THR A 26 12.00 18.13 -6.51
C THR A 26 12.30 19.25 -5.53
N PHE A 27 12.70 18.90 -4.32
CA PHE A 27 13.13 19.88 -3.32
C PHE A 27 14.64 20.10 -3.47
N TYR A 28 15.03 21.32 -3.84
CA TYR A 28 16.44 21.70 -3.93
C TYR A 28 16.94 22.11 -2.55
N ASN A 29 17.92 21.37 -2.01
CA ASN A 29 18.60 21.77 -0.78
C ASN A 29 19.78 22.70 -1.09
N PRO A 30 19.72 23.99 -0.73
CA PRO A 30 20.76 24.96 -1.09
C PRO A 30 22.08 24.78 -0.33
N THR A 31 22.09 24.07 0.81
CA THR A 31 23.32 23.92 1.62
C THR A 31 24.24 22.82 1.09
N ASN A 32 23.67 21.75 0.53
CA ASN A 32 24.44 20.64 -0.03
C ASN A 32 24.31 20.51 -1.56
N LYS A 33 23.64 21.46 -2.23
CA LYS A 33 23.41 21.47 -3.69
C LYS A 33 22.83 20.14 -4.21
N GLN A 34 22.07 19.45 -3.36
CA GLN A 34 21.52 18.13 -3.65
C GLN A 34 20.06 18.26 -4.02
N ILE A 35 19.66 17.57 -5.09
CA ILE A 35 18.26 17.40 -5.47
C ILE A 35 17.72 16.25 -4.63
N MET A 36 16.72 16.53 -3.79
CA MET A 36 15.96 15.47 -3.12
C MET A 36 14.75 15.17 -4.00
N SER A 37 14.79 14.03 -4.72
CA SER A 37 13.60 13.50 -5.41
C SER A 37 12.63 12.99 -4.35
N GLY A 38 11.35 13.35 -4.48
CA GLY A 38 10.29 12.94 -3.56
C GLY A 38 10.07 11.43 -3.61
N ALA A 39 10.86 10.67 -2.86
CA ALA A 39 10.69 9.33 -2.32
C ALA A 39 10.07 8.21 -3.18
N ASN A 40 9.66 8.39 -4.44
CA ASN A 40 8.87 7.41 -5.19
C ASN A 40 9.70 6.30 -5.82
N ASP A 41 11.02 6.47 -5.85
CA ASP A 41 11.95 5.56 -6.52
C ASP A 41 12.23 4.28 -5.73
N ASN A 42 11.84 4.22 -4.44
CA ASN A 42 12.10 3.07 -3.56
C ASN A 42 10.82 2.32 -3.12
N LYS A 43 9.68 2.57 -3.77
CA LYS A 43 8.46 1.80 -3.49
C LYS A 43 8.34 0.64 -4.47
N ASP A 44 7.90 -0.49 -3.94
CA ASP A 44 7.48 -1.61 -4.77
C ASP A 44 6.33 -1.17 -5.71
N PRO A 45 6.52 -1.26 -7.04
CA PRO A 45 5.51 -0.82 -8.02
C PRO A 45 4.18 -1.57 -7.86
N VAL A 46 4.20 -2.83 -7.43
CA VAL A 46 3.00 -3.62 -7.16
C VAL A 46 2.20 -3.01 -6.01
N ARG A 47 2.88 -2.55 -4.96
CA ARG A 47 2.24 -1.89 -3.81
C ARG A 47 1.66 -0.53 -4.19
N VAL A 48 2.34 0.22 -5.05
CA VAL A 48 1.84 1.50 -5.57
C VAL A 48 0.59 1.27 -6.41
N ALA A 49 0.62 0.33 -7.33
CA ALA A 49 -0.53 -0.04 -8.16
C ALA A 49 -1.73 -0.48 -7.31
N ALA A 50 -1.51 -1.29 -6.27
CA ALA A 50 -2.57 -1.70 -5.35
C ALA A 50 -3.24 -0.50 -4.64
N GLY A 51 -2.45 0.49 -4.19
CA GLY A 51 -2.98 1.70 -3.57
C GLY A 51 -3.79 2.59 -4.53
N LEU A 52 -3.30 2.75 -5.76
CA LEU A 52 -4.00 3.50 -6.81
C LEU A 52 -5.32 2.83 -7.19
N LYS A 53 -5.33 1.51 -7.31
CA LYS A 53 -6.54 0.72 -7.53
C LYS A 53 -7.56 0.86 -6.39
N GLY A 54 -7.07 0.94 -5.14
CA GLY A 54 -7.92 1.24 -3.98
C GLY A 54 -8.56 2.62 -4.07
N THR A 55 -7.85 3.60 -4.64
CA THR A 55 -8.40 4.94 -4.90
C THR A 55 -9.56 4.89 -5.91
N LEU A 56 -9.44 4.08 -6.97
CA LEU A 56 -10.50 3.92 -7.98
C LEU A 56 -11.77 3.26 -7.43
N ALA A 57 -11.62 2.34 -6.47
CA ALA A 57 -12.73 1.60 -5.89
C ALA A 57 -13.57 2.40 -4.88
N ARG A 58 -13.11 3.57 -4.44
CA ARG A 58 -13.77 4.38 -3.40
C ARG A 58 -14.76 5.35 -4.03
N ASP A 59 -15.98 5.38 -3.50
CA ASP A 59 -17.04 6.27 -3.98
C ASP A 59 -16.82 7.74 -3.56
N ASN A 60 -16.12 7.96 -2.45
CA ASN A 60 -15.85 9.28 -1.88
C ASN A 60 -14.56 9.94 -2.38
N VAL A 61 -14.06 9.53 -3.54
CA VAL A 61 -12.88 10.10 -4.19
C VAL A 61 -13.33 10.87 -5.43
N SER A 62 -12.76 12.06 -5.63
CA SER A 62 -13.10 12.90 -6.79
C SER A 62 -12.70 12.25 -8.12
N ASP A 63 -13.47 12.55 -9.16
CA ASP A 63 -13.22 12.01 -10.50
C ASP A 63 -11.84 12.42 -11.04
N GLU A 64 -11.36 13.63 -10.70
CA GLU A 64 -10.02 14.09 -11.06
C GLU A 64 -8.92 13.25 -10.39
N ALA A 65 -9.13 12.81 -9.14
CA ALA A 65 -8.20 11.94 -8.45
C ALA A 65 -8.23 10.50 -8.99
N LYS A 66 -9.40 10.01 -9.40
CA LYS A 66 -9.54 8.72 -10.07
C LYS A 66 -8.86 8.72 -11.43
N ALA A 67 -9.08 9.75 -12.25
CA ALA A 67 -8.43 9.90 -13.56
C ALA A 67 -6.90 9.90 -13.46
N ARG A 68 -6.34 10.61 -12.47
CA ARG A 68 -4.87 10.58 -12.21
C ARG A 68 -4.37 9.21 -11.76
N ALA A 69 -5.14 8.51 -10.94
CA ALA A 69 -4.78 7.18 -10.49
C ALA A 69 -4.80 6.16 -11.65
N GLU A 70 -5.77 6.28 -12.57
CA GLU A 70 -5.82 5.50 -13.81
C GLU A 70 -4.62 5.79 -14.71
N GLU A 71 -4.32 7.06 -14.99
CA GLU A 71 -3.17 7.45 -15.81
C GLU A 71 -1.87 6.87 -15.24
N ARG A 72 -1.69 6.95 -13.92
CA ARG A 72 -0.51 6.43 -13.24
C ARG A 72 -0.43 4.90 -13.27
N LEU A 73 -1.56 4.19 -13.20
CA LEU A 73 -1.60 2.74 -13.38
C LEU A 73 -1.21 2.34 -14.81
N ASN A 74 -1.70 3.07 -15.80
CA ASN A 74 -1.38 2.83 -17.20
C ASN A 74 0.10 3.13 -17.50
N GLU A 75 0.65 4.22 -16.94
CA GLU A 75 2.08 4.54 -17.03
C GLU A 75 2.96 3.44 -16.44
N MET A 76 2.53 2.83 -15.33
CA MET A 76 3.25 1.71 -14.71
C MET A 76 3.00 0.36 -15.40
N GLY A 77 2.12 0.28 -16.40
CA GLY A 77 1.78 -0.96 -17.10
C GLY A 77 0.89 -1.93 -16.32
N TYR A 78 0.12 -1.45 -15.34
CA TYR A 78 -0.82 -2.27 -14.54
C TYR A 78 -2.27 -2.16 -15.03
N SER A 79 -2.49 -2.01 -16.34
CA SER A 79 -3.84 -1.97 -16.92
C SER A 79 -4.57 -3.30 -16.66
N ALA A 80 -5.91 -3.25 -16.69
CA ALA A 80 -6.76 -4.31 -16.16
C ALA A 80 -6.62 -5.66 -16.88
N GLU A 81 -5.92 -5.68 -18.03
CA GLU A 81 -5.76 -6.82 -18.92
C GLU A 81 -4.66 -7.82 -18.49
N ASP A 82 -3.70 -7.44 -17.65
CA ASP A 82 -2.56 -8.31 -17.27
C ASP A 82 -2.85 -9.29 -16.10
N ARG A 83 -4.13 -9.49 -15.75
CA ARG A 83 -4.54 -10.53 -14.80
C ARG A 83 -4.41 -11.97 -15.32
N ALA A 84 -3.90 -12.16 -16.53
CA ALA A 84 -3.75 -13.48 -17.12
C ALA A 84 -2.39 -14.16 -16.83
N SER A 85 -1.35 -13.43 -16.42
CA SER A 85 0.02 -13.99 -16.45
C SER A 85 0.80 -14.06 -15.12
N ASP A 86 0.26 -13.63 -13.98
CA ASP A 86 0.95 -13.81 -12.69
C ASP A 86 0.14 -14.71 -11.75
N SER A 87 0.08 -15.99 -12.12
CA SER A 87 -0.17 -17.07 -11.18
C SER A 87 1.06 -17.20 -10.28
N THR A 88 1.01 -16.70 -9.04
CA THR A 88 1.56 -17.33 -7.81
C THR A 88 1.67 -16.31 -6.67
N ARG A 89 0.52 -15.88 -6.14
CA ARG A 89 0.34 -15.84 -4.69
C ARG A 89 -1.02 -16.39 -4.35
N ASP A 90 -1.00 -17.56 -3.76
CA ASP A 90 -2.09 -18.34 -3.22
C ASP A 90 -3.23 -17.47 -2.65
N ALA A 91 -4.33 -17.45 -3.37
CA ALA A 91 -5.62 -17.12 -2.81
C ALA A 91 -6.64 -18.10 -3.41
N PRO A 92 -6.88 -19.27 -2.77
CA PRO A 92 -8.16 -19.94 -2.94
C PRO A 92 -9.20 -19.04 -2.27
N ALA A 93 -9.70 -18.08 -3.05
CA ALA A 93 -10.89 -17.34 -2.69
C ALA A 93 -12.01 -18.38 -2.60
N ASN A 94 -12.42 -18.65 -1.36
CA ASN A 94 -13.68 -19.27 -0.93
C ASN A 94 -13.67 -20.73 -0.40
N GLU A 95 -12.51 -21.27 0.02
CA GLU A 95 -12.46 -22.55 0.77
C GLU A 95 -11.78 -22.43 2.16
N ASP A 96 -11.05 -21.33 2.41
CA ASP A 96 -10.16 -21.18 3.58
C ASP A 96 -10.75 -20.44 4.79
N ALA A 97 -11.91 -19.79 4.67
CA ALA A 97 -12.41 -18.95 5.77
C ALA A 97 -12.75 -19.79 7.02
N ALA A 98 -13.32 -20.99 6.81
CA ALA A 98 -13.60 -21.95 7.87
C ALA A 98 -12.31 -22.54 8.46
N SER A 99 -11.38 -23.00 7.61
CA SER A 99 -10.12 -23.60 8.06
C SER A 99 -9.21 -22.61 8.80
N LYS A 100 -9.16 -21.34 8.37
CA LYS A 100 -8.45 -20.28 9.09
C LYS A 100 -9.11 -20.00 10.45
N HIS A 101 -10.44 -20.01 10.50
CA HIS A 101 -11.16 -19.85 11.76
C HIS A 101 -10.83 -20.98 12.74
N GLU A 102 -10.85 -22.24 12.29
CA GLU A 102 -10.49 -23.41 13.10
C GLU A 102 -9.06 -23.34 13.64
N HIS A 103 -8.08 -22.97 12.80
CA HIS A 103 -6.68 -22.84 13.23
C HIS A 103 -6.50 -21.77 14.31
N HIS A 104 -7.21 -20.63 14.19
CA HIS A 104 -7.17 -19.58 15.19
C HIS A 104 -7.87 -20.00 16.50
N VAL A 105 -8.99 -20.71 16.41
CA VAL A 105 -9.72 -21.25 17.57
C VAL A 105 -8.86 -22.27 18.32
N ALA A 106 -8.28 -23.24 17.62
CA ALA A 106 -7.38 -24.23 18.21
C ALA A 106 -6.13 -23.57 18.84
N GLY A 107 -5.59 -22.53 18.21
CA GLY A 107 -4.49 -21.73 18.77
C GLY A 107 -4.86 -21.05 20.10
N GLY A 108 -6.07 -20.49 20.18
CA GLY A 108 -6.60 -19.85 21.39
C GLY A 108 -6.71 -20.83 22.56
N TYR A 109 -7.29 -22.01 22.35
CA TYR A 109 -7.40 -23.03 23.40
C TYR A 109 -6.02 -23.54 23.85
N LYS A 110 -5.06 -23.72 22.93
CA LYS A 110 -3.68 -24.07 23.28
C LYS A 110 -3.02 -23.00 24.15
N ALA A 111 -3.27 -21.72 23.89
CA ALA A 111 -2.76 -20.62 24.72
C ALA A 111 -3.36 -20.67 26.14
N THR A 112 -4.66 -20.97 26.27
CA THR A 112 -5.33 -21.15 27.57
C THR A 112 -4.68 -22.24 28.41
N LEU A 113 -4.27 -23.36 27.80
CA LEU A 113 -3.57 -24.45 28.50
C LEU A 113 -2.18 -24.07 29.00
N LYS A 114 -1.50 -23.15 28.32
CA LYS A 114 -0.14 -22.68 28.68
C LYS A 114 -0.14 -21.53 29.67
N ASN A 115 -1.25 -20.82 29.82
CA ASN A 115 -1.34 -19.67 30.70
C ASN A 115 -1.44 -20.11 32.18
N PRO A 116 -0.46 -19.76 33.05
CA PRO A 116 -0.47 -20.14 34.46
C PRO A 116 -1.56 -19.45 35.28
N ASN A 117 -2.12 -18.34 34.78
CA ASN A 117 -3.14 -17.54 35.49
C ASN A 117 -4.58 -18.00 35.20
N VAL A 118 -4.76 -19.08 34.44
CA VAL A 118 -6.08 -19.63 34.10
C VAL A 118 -6.45 -20.71 35.12
N SER A 119 -7.73 -20.76 35.50
CA SER A 119 -8.27 -21.78 36.41
C SER A 119 -8.20 -23.19 35.80
N GLU A 120 -8.13 -24.22 36.66
CA GLU A 120 -8.06 -25.61 36.20
C GLU A 120 -9.31 -26.04 35.42
N GLU A 121 -10.49 -25.54 35.80
CA GLU A 121 -11.75 -25.77 35.08
C GLU A 121 -11.69 -25.25 33.64
N ALA A 122 -11.16 -24.04 33.44
CA ALA A 122 -11.04 -23.45 32.11
C ALA A 122 -9.99 -24.18 31.24
N LYS A 123 -8.93 -24.72 31.85
CA LYS A 123 -7.97 -25.57 31.15
C LYS A 123 -8.61 -26.90 30.72
N GLN A 124 -9.42 -27.51 31.58
CA GLN A 124 -10.11 -28.76 31.24
C GLN A 124 -11.06 -28.57 30.05
N ASN A 125 -11.88 -27.52 30.07
CA ASN A 125 -12.75 -27.17 28.95
C ASN A 125 -11.95 -26.91 27.65
N ALA A 126 -10.82 -26.20 27.74
CA ALA A 126 -9.96 -25.97 26.58
C ALA A 126 -9.36 -27.27 26.00
N ARG A 127 -9.14 -28.31 26.81
CA ARG A 127 -8.71 -29.64 26.31
C ARG A 127 -9.84 -30.32 25.56
N GLU A 128 -11.03 -30.38 26.16
CA GLU A 128 -12.20 -31.01 25.53
C GLU A 128 -12.54 -30.35 24.19
N LYS A 129 -12.45 -29.02 24.10
CA LYS A 129 -12.65 -28.28 22.85
C LYS A 129 -11.58 -28.53 21.80
N LEU A 130 -10.36 -28.86 22.20
CA LEU A 130 -9.29 -29.23 21.25
C LEU A 130 -9.46 -30.65 20.71
N ASP A 131 -10.13 -31.55 21.43
CA ASP A 131 -10.43 -32.91 20.97
C ASP A 131 -11.64 -32.94 20.02
N GLU A 132 -12.51 -31.91 20.06
CA GLU A 132 -13.72 -31.77 19.23
C GLU A 132 -13.45 -31.09 17.87
N ILE A 133 -12.32 -30.38 17.71
CA ILE A 133 -11.90 -29.67 16.48
C ILE A 133 -10.99 -30.56 15.64
#